data_AF-A0A151R865-F1
#
_entry.id   AF-A0A151R865-F1
#
_cell.length_a   1.000
_cell.length_b   1.000
_cell.length_c   1.000
_cell.angle_alpha   90.00
_cell.angle_beta   90.00
_cell.angle_gamma   90.00
#
_symmetry.space_group_name_H-M   'P 1'
#
loop_
_entity.id
_entity.type
_entity.pdbx_description
1 polymer ?
#
loop_
_entity_poly.entity_id
_entity_poly.type
_entity_poly.pdbx_seq_one_letter_code
_entity_poly.pdbx_strand_id
1 'polypeptide(L)'
;NSILRIRGVVKYIRSSPFRLARFKACAEQEKITYKGLFCLDVETRWNSTYLMLEAALKYKKAFDLLEMQDNKYVEDLHKGKGVPLESDWNDARLLLSFLKMFYDATICISGSYHVTSNIYMKEVFAIGRKIRKCQENNDIFIRSMATQMRIKYDKYWGRPNGINILLLIVVVLDPRCKLEYVNHFINYLFDDDQENELKLKLSSSLRSLYE
;
A
#
# COMPACT_ATOMS: atom_id res chain seq x y z
N ASN A 1 17.33 0.13 4.16
CA ASN A 1 18.14 -1.12 4.15
C ASN A 1 17.34 -2.35 4.60
N SER A 2 16.41 -2.20 5.54
CA SER A 2 15.62 -3.30 6.11
C SER A 2 14.82 -4.11 5.11
N ILE A 3 14.10 -3.44 4.21
CA ILE A 3 13.32 -4.13 3.17
C ILE A 3 14.22 -4.91 2.21
N LEU A 4 15.45 -4.44 1.96
CA LEU A 4 16.40 -5.17 1.11
C LEU A 4 16.89 -6.47 1.76
N ARG A 5 17.11 -6.47 3.08
CA ARG A 5 17.48 -7.68 3.83
C ARG A 5 16.33 -8.69 3.87
N ILE A 6 15.11 -8.22 4.15
CA ILE A 6 13.93 -9.09 4.14
C ILE A 6 13.67 -9.65 2.74
N ARG A 7 13.81 -8.83 1.70
CA ARG A 7 13.76 -9.30 0.31
C ARG A 7 14.86 -10.33 0.03
N GLY A 8 16.04 -10.15 0.60
CA GLY A 8 17.16 -11.10 0.52
C GLY A 8 16.81 -12.49 1.03
N VAL A 9 16.20 -12.59 2.22
CA VAL A 9 15.81 -13.89 2.79
C VAL A 9 14.68 -14.55 2.00
N VAL A 10 13.70 -13.76 1.54
CA VAL A 10 12.62 -14.25 0.67
C VAL A 10 13.18 -14.76 -0.66
N LYS A 11 14.16 -14.05 -1.24
CA LYS A 11 14.84 -14.47 -2.46
C LYS A 11 15.65 -15.76 -2.24
N TYR A 12 16.32 -15.89 -1.10
CA TYR A 12 17.09 -17.09 -0.76
C TYR A 12 16.21 -18.33 -0.73
N ILE A 13 15.11 -18.31 0.03
CA ILE A 13 14.24 -19.49 0.17
C ILE A 13 13.55 -19.85 -1.15
N ARG A 14 13.34 -18.86 -2.04
CA ARG A 14 12.74 -19.06 -3.37
C ARG A 14 13.74 -19.48 -4.44
N SER A 15 15.04 -19.46 -4.17
CA SER A 15 16.04 -19.70 -5.21
C SER A 15 16.19 -21.18 -5.59
N SER A 16 15.73 -22.12 -4.76
CA SER A 16 15.68 -23.54 -5.11
C SER A 16 14.61 -24.31 -4.31
N PRO A 17 14.07 -25.42 -4.85
CA PRO A 17 13.13 -26.27 -4.12
C PRO A 17 13.70 -26.81 -2.81
N PHE A 18 15.00 -27.11 -2.78
CA PHE A 18 15.68 -27.61 -1.58
C PHE A 18 15.70 -26.56 -0.45
N ARG A 19 16.03 -25.30 -0.76
CA ARG A 19 16.01 -24.21 0.23
C ARG A 19 14.60 -23.95 0.76
N LEU A 20 13.60 -23.99 -0.12
CA LEU A 20 12.20 -23.88 0.27
C LEU A 20 11.77 -25.03 1.18
N ALA A 21 12.16 -26.27 0.88
CA ALA A 21 11.83 -27.44 1.69
C ALA A 21 12.44 -27.35 3.10
N ARG A 22 13.72 -26.97 3.21
CA ARG A 22 14.36 -26.73 4.52
C ARG A 22 13.64 -25.66 5.32
N PHE A 23 13.31 -24.54 4.68
CA PHE A 23 12.57 -23.47 5.34
C PHE A 23 11.18 -23.92 5.82
N LYS A 24 10.46 -24.72 5.02
CA LYS A 24 9.16 -25.29 5.42
C LYS A 24 9.31 -26.19 6.66
N ALA A 25 10.37 -26.99 6.74
CA ALA A 25 10.65 -27.79 7.94
C ALA A 25 10.87 -26.90 9.17
N CYS A 26 11.58 -25.76 9.04
CA CYS A 26 11.71 -24.80 10.13
C CYS A 26 10.35 -24.20 10.53
N ALA A 27 9.48 -23.88 9.56
CA ALA A 27 8.14 -23.35 9.85
C ALA A 27 7.22 -24.38 10.54
N GLU A 28 7.34 -25.65 10.19
CA GLU A 28 6.64 -26.76 10.86
C GLU A 28 7.14 -26.95 12.29
N GLN A 29 8.46 -26.90 12.51
CA GLN A 29 9.08 -26.98 13.84
C GLN A 29 8.63 -25.83 14.76
N GLU A 30 8.54 -24.62 14.22
CA GLU A 30 8.03 -23.43 14.93
C GLU A 30 6.49 -23.41 15.04
N LYS A 31 5.81 -24.46 14.56
CA LYS A 31 4.34 -24.63 14.62
C LYS A 31 3.58 -23.46 13.98
N ILE A 32 4.12 -22.90 12.90
CA ILE A 32 3.51 -21.76 12.20
C ILE A 32 2.26 -22.24 11.46
N THR A 33 1.08 -21.74 11.84
CA THR A 33 -0.21 -22.12 11.24
C THR A 33 -0.49 -21.43 9.92
N TYR A 34 0.22 -20.33 9.63
CA TYR A 34 0.11 -19.60 8.37
C TYR A 34 0.64 -20.45 7.21
N LYS A 35 -0.15 -20.56 6.14
CA LYS A 35 0.16 -21.35 4.93
C LYS A 35 0.28 -20.52 3.65
N GLY A 36 0.32 -19.18 3.78
CA GLY A 36 0.40 -18.30 2.63
C GLY A 36 1.73 -18.45 1.89
N LEU A 37 1.70 -18.29 0.57
CA LEU A 37 2.88 -18.37 -0.27
C LEU A 37 3.75 -17.12 -0.13
N PHE A 38 5.06 -17.29 -0.24
CA PHE A 38 5.99 -16.17 -0.38
C PHE A 38 5.92 -15.60 -1.79
N CYS A 39 5.50 -14.36 -1.93
CA CYS A 39 5.65 -13.61 -3.17
C CYS A 39 6.89 -12.71 -3.04
N LEU A 40 7.82 -12.82 -3.99
CA LEU A 40 8.83 -11.79 -4.13
C LEU A 40 8.14 -10.52 -4.62
N ASP A 41 8.51 -9.38 -4.06
CA ASP A 41 7.92 -8.13 -4.48
C ASP A 41 8.43 -7.68 -5.86
N VAL A 42 7.63 -6.83 -6.49
CA VAL A 42 7.95 -6.08 -7.69
C VAL A 42 8.21 -4.65 -7.23
N GLU A 43 9.41 -4.14 -7.50
CA GLU A 43 9.91 -2.87 -6.97
C GLU A 43 9.00 -1.67 -7.28
N THR A 44 8.32 -1.71 -8.43
CA THR A 44 7.38 -0.66 -8.85
C THR A 44 5.96 -0.82 -8.31
N ARG A 45 5.66 -1.90 -7.58
CA ARG A 45 4.32 -2.24 -7.09
C ARG A 45 4.29 -2.49 -5.59
N TRP A 46 4.07 -1.43 -4.84
CA TRP A 46 3.78 -1.43 -3.40
C TRP A 46 2.85 -2.55 -2.87
N ASN A 47 1.80 -2.96 -3.60
CA ASN A 47 0.93 -4.08 -3.18
C ASN A 47 1.68 -5.41 -3.10
N SER A 48 2.63 -5.65 -4.02
CA SER A 48 3.47 -6.84 -3.95
C SER A 48 4.48 -6.75 -2.81
N THR A 49 5.00 -5.54 -2.51
CA THR A 49 5.82 -5.31 -1.31
C THR A 49 5.03 -5.54 -0.03
N TYR A 50 3.78 -5.07 0.05
CA TYR A 50 2.87 -5.35 1.17
C TYR A 50 2.72 -6.86 1.40
N LEU A 51 2.36 -7.61 0.35
CA LEU A 51 2.18 -9.07 0.45
C LEU A 51 3.46 -9.80 0.85
N MET A 52 4.62 -9.39 0.30
CA MET A 52 5.92 -9.95 0.68
C MET A 52 6.20 -9.73 2.17
N LEU A 53 6.04 -8.50 2.67
CA LEU A 53 6.32 -8.16 4.06
C LEU A 53 5.34 -8.82 5.01
N GLU A 54 4.06 -8.88 4.65
CA GLU A 54 3.02 -9.55 5.46
C GLU A 54 3.34 -11.03 5.65
N ALA A 55 3.70 -11.73 4.57
CA ALA A 55 4.11 -13.13 4.63
C ALA A 55 5.42 -13.28 5.42
N ALA A 56 6.44 -12.48 5.13
CA ALA A 56 7.74 -12.57 5.79
C ALA A 56 7.63 -12.39 7.31
N LEU A 57 6.83 -11.41 7.77
CA LEU A 57 6.61 -11.16 9.19
C LEU A 57 5.91 -12.33 9.89
N LYS A 58 4.91 -12.95 9.25
CA LYS A 58 4.23 -14.16 9.78
C LYS A 58 5.17 -15.35 9.90
N TYR A 59 6.24 -15.38 9.10
CA TYR A 59 7.24 -16.44 9.11
C TYR A 59 8.56 -16.06 9.80
N LYS A 60 8.64 -14.93 10.52
CA LYS A 60 9.88 -14.46 11.16
C LYS A 60 10.60 -15.56 11.95
N LYS A 61 9.88 -16.31 12.79
CA LYS A 61 10.46 -17.37 13.61
C LYS A 61 11.11 -18.49 12.79
N ALA A 62 10.55 -18.82 11.62
CA ALA A 62 11.15 -19.80 10.73
C ALA A 62 12.45 -19.28 10.09
N PHE A 63 12.55 -17.98 9.81
CA PHE A 63 13.82 -17.37 9.38
C PHE A 63 14.85 -17.37 10.49
N ASP A 64 14.45 -17.01 11.72
CA ASP A 64 15.32 -17.05 12.90
C ASP A 64 15.85 -18.48 13.15
N LEU A 65 15.00 -19.50 13.03
CA LEU A 65 15.40 -20.90 13.19
C LEU A 65 16.30 -21.39 12.03
N LEU A 66 16.01 -20.98 10.79
CA LEU A 66 16.85 -21.30 9.64
C LEU A 66 18.25 -20.70 9.79
N GLU A 67 18.36 -19.49 10.35
CA GLU A 67 19.64 -18.86 10.68
C GLU A 67 20.46 -19.69 11.66
N MET A 68 19.82 -20.26 12.69
CA MET A 68 20.47 -21.11 13.68
C MET A 68 20.89 -22.48 13.13
N GLN A 69 20.14 -23.03 12.17
CA GLN A 69 20.33 -24.40 11.68
C GLN A 69 21.12 -24.50 10.37
N ASP A 70 21.23 -23.42 9.60
CA ASP A 70 21.84 -23.43 8.27
C ASP A 70 22.96 -22.41 8.12
N ASN A 71 24.18 -22.81 8.44
CA ASN A 71 25.37 -21.97 8.20
C ASN A 71 25.45 -21.48 6.75
N LYS A 72 24.95 -22.26 5.78
CA LYS A 72 24.97 -21.85 4.37
C LYS A 72 24.03 -20.70 4.06
N TYR A 73 22.89 -20.64 4.74
CA TYR A 73 21.96 -19.52 4.66
C TYR A 73 22.64 -18.23 5.13
N VAL A 74 23.33 -18.30 6.26
CA VAL A 74 24.08 -17.18 6.84
C VAL A 74 25.20 -16.74 5.88
N GLU A 75 26.07 -17.65 5.46
CA GLU A 75 27.19 -17.35 4.55
C GLU A 75 26.73 -16.68 3.26
N ASP A 76 25.70 -17.22 2.60
CA ASP A 76 25.24 -16.71 1.31
C ASP A 76 24.56 -15.34 1.44
N LEU A 77 23.85 -15.08 2.53
CA LEU A 77 23.24 -13.77 2.77
C LEU A 77 24.27 -12.70 3.16
N HIS A 78 25.36 -13.08 3.83
CA HIS A 78 26.47 -12.18 4.15
C HIS A 78 27.25 -11.71 2.92
N LYS A 79 27.23 -12.47 1.80
CA LYS A 79 27.73 -11.98 0.51
C LYS A 79 26.92 -10.78 -0.03
N GLY A 80 25.70 -10.60 0.47
CA GLY A 80 24.80 -9.51 0.11
C GLY A 80 24.68 -8.46 1.21
N LYS A 81 23.48 -8.30 1.77
CA LYS A 81 23.17 -7.31 2.81
C LYS A 81 23.16 -7.90 4.23
N GLY A 82 23.45 -9.19 4.37
CA GLY A 82 23.34 -9.94 5.62
C GLY A 82 21.92 -10.43 5.90
N VAL A 83 21.80 -11.18 7.00
CA VAL A 83 20.52 -11.60 7.58
C VAL A 83 19.76 -10.39 8.16
N PRO A 84 18.41 -10.43 8.22
CA PRO A 84 17.61 -9.37 8.83
C PRO A 84 17.84 -9.30 10.35
N LEU A 85 18.03 -8.09 10.87
CA LEU A 85 18.12 -7.82 12.30
C LEU A 85 16.73 -7.55 12.90
N GLU A 86 16.59 -7.57 14.23
CA GLU A 86 15.31 -7.24 14.88
C GLU A 86 14.80 -5.82 14.50
N SER A 87 15.72 -4.86 14.34
CA SER A 87 15.38 -3.54 13.83
C SER A 87 14.78 -3.58 12.42
N ASP A 88 15.25 -4.49 11.55
CA ASP A 88 14.72 -4.63 10.20
C ASP A 88 13.27 -5.15 10.22
N TRP A 89 12.96 -6.05 11.14
CA TRP A 89 11.60 -6.55 11.36
C TRP A 89 10.68 -5.49 11.96
N ASN A 90 11.18 -4.62 12.85
CA ASN A 90 10.43 -3.48 13.38
C ASN A 90 10.08 -2.47 12.27
N ASP A 91 11.06 -2.09 11.45
CA ASP A 91 10.84 -1.21 10.30
C ASP A 91 9.81 -1.79 9.33
N ALA A 92 9.85 -3.11 9.09
CA ALA A 92 8.87 -3.79 8.26
C ALA A 92 7.45 -3.76 8.84
N ARG A 93 7.28 -3.87 10.17
CA ARG A 93 5.96 -3.76 10.82
C ARG A 93 5.39 -2.34 10.65
N LEU A 94 6.22 -1.33 10.86
CA LEU A 94 5.83 0.07 10.67
C LEU A 94 5.43 0.33 9.20
N LEU A 95 6.27 -0.11 8.26
CA LEU A 95 5.97 0.04 6.83
C LEU A 95 4.73 -0.74 6.41
N LEU A 96 4.52 -1.96 6.90
CA LEU A 96 3.36 -2.79 6.57
C LEU A 96 2.06 -2.08 6.99
N SER A 97 2.02 -1.50 8.19
CA SER A 97 0.86 -0.75 8.68
C SER A 97 0.50 0.41 7.76
N PHE A 98 1.51 1.08 7.23
CA PHE A 98 1.34 2.17 6.28
C PHE A 98 0.89 1.66 4.90
N LEU A 99 1.56 0.62 4.35
CA LEU A 99 1.20 0.05 3.05
C LEU A 99 -0.19 -0.58 3.03
N LYS A 100 -0.68 -1.06 4.18
CA LYS A 100 -2.00 -1.69 4.31
C LYS A 100 -3.13 -0.82 3.76
N MET A 101 -3.10 0.48 4.03
CA MET A 101 -4.17 1.38 3.58
C MET A 101 -4.36 1.39 2.07
N PHE A 102 -3.28 1.19 1.34
CA PHE A 102 -3.23 1.25 -0.10
C PHE A 102 -3.53 -0.08 -0.75
N TYR A 103 -3.07 -1.15 -0.09
CA TYR A 103 -3.47 -2.50 -0.44
C TYR A 103 -4.99 -2.64 -0.34
N ASP A 104 -5.58 -2.25 0.80
CA ASP A 104 -7.03 -2.33 1.03
C ASP A 104 -7.81 -1.49 -0.01
N ALA A 105 -7.38 -0.26 -0.29
CA ALA A 105 -7.98 0.59 -1.32
C ALA A 105 -7.85 -0.01 -2.72
N THR A 106 -6.71 -0.62 -3.05
CA THR A 106 -6.53 -1.27 -4.36
C THR A 106 -7.47 -2.45 -4.53
N ILE A 107 -7.62 -3.29 -3.50
CA ILE A 107 -8.55 -4.43 -3.52
C ILE A 107 -9.99 -3.93 -3.74
N CYS A 108 -10.38 -2.85 -3.05
CA CYS A 108 -11.70 -2.23 -3.19
C CYS A 108 -11.96 -1.75 -4.62
N ILE A 109 -11.02 -1.02 -5.22
CA ILE A 109 -11.18 -0.42 -6.55
C ILE A 109 -11.01 -1.46 -7.68
N SER A 110 -10.21 -2.51 -7.47
CA SER A 110 -9.87 -3.50 -8.49
C SER A 110 -10.89 -4.65 -8.61
N GLY A 111 -12.03 -4.55 -7.93
CA GLY A 111 -13.14 -5.48 -8.08
C GLY A 111 -13.66 -5.50 -9.52
N SER A 112 -13.93 -6.69 -10.06
CA SER A 112 -14.47 -6.88 -11.42
C SER A 112 -15.92 -7.38 -11.45
N TYR A 113 -16.41 -7.88 -10.31
CA TYR A 113 -17.76 -8.46 -10.18
C TYR A 113 -18.84 -7.41 -9.85
N HIS A 114 -18.45 -6.15 -9.69
CA HIS A 114 -19.35 -5.04 -9.39
C HIS A 114 -18.75 -3.72 -9.90
N VAL A 115 -19.57 -2.69 -10.00
CA VAL A 115 -19.13 -1.35 -10.39
C VAL A 115 -18.24 -0.78 -9.27
N THR A 116 -17.02 -0.37 -9.62
CA THR A 116 -16.05 0.23 -8.68
C THR A 116 -15.79 1.71 -8.95
N SER A 117 -16.28 2.24 -10.06
CA SER A 117 -16.05 3.64 -10.44
C SER A 117 -16.72 4.64 -9.50
N ASN A 118 -17.86 4.30 -8.90
CA ASN A 118 -18.59 5.10 -7.92
C ASN A 118 -17.94 5.12 -6.52
N ILE A 119 -17.05 4.18 -6.21
CA ILE A 119 -16.28 4.15 -4.95
C ILE A 119 -14.87 4.73 -5.10
N TYR A 120 -14.36 4.80 -6.34
CA TYR A 120 -12.99 5.20 -6.66
C TYR A 120 -12.57 6.51 -5.97
N MET A 121 -13.38 7.56 -6.10
CA MET A 121 -13.10 8.87 -5.51
C MET A 121 -12.98 8.79 -3.99
N LYS A 122 -13.85 8.02 -3.33
CA LYS A 122 -13.84 7.86 -1.87
C LYS A 122 -12.55 7.22 -1.40
N GLU A 123 -12.12 6.16 -2.08
CA GLU A 123 -10.89 5.42 -1.77
C GLU A 123 -9.63 6.28 -2.00
N VAL A 124 -9.55 6.98 -3.13
CA VAL A 124 -8.41 7.85 -3.45
C VAL A 124 -8.33 9.03 -2.49
N PHE A 125 -9.46 9.65 -2.14
CA PHE A 125 -9.46 10.76 -1.19
C PHE A 125 -9.16 10.27 0.24
N ALA A 126 -9.61 9.08 0.61
CA ALA A 126 -9.22 8.45 1.87
C ALA A 126 -7.70 8.20 1.95
N ILE A 127 -7.09 7.76 0.85
CA ILE A 127 -5.63 7.67 0.70
C ILE A 127 -4.98 9.04 0.96
N GLY A 128 -5.44 10.10 0.29
CA GLY A 128 -4.88 11.45 0.44
C GLY A 128 -4.90 11.93 1.90
N ARG A 129 -6.02 11.73 2.60
CA ARG A 129 -6.15 12.06 4.02
C ARG A 129 -5.19 11.28 4.90
N LYS A 130 -5.06 9.97 4.67
CA LYS A 130 -4.13 9.13 5.44
C LYS A 130 -2.68 9.54 5.20
N ILE A 131 -2.30 9.88 3.96
CA ILE A 131 -0.97 10.42 3.65
C ILE A 131 -0.71 11.69 4.47
N ARG A 132 -1.64 12.66 4.46
CA ARG A 132 -1.51 13.91 5.25
C ARG A 132 -1.33 13.60 6.74
N LYS A 133 -2.15 12.73 7.31
CA LYS A 133 -2.01 12.28 8.72
C LYS A 133 -0.65 11.63 9.00
N CYS A 134 -0.12 10.85 8.07
CA CYS A 134 1.20 10.22 8.22
C CYS A 134 2.36 11.24 8.14
N GLN A 135 2.17 12.40 7.53
CA GLN A 135 3.17 13.49 7.58
C GLN A 135 3.26 14.14 8.96
N GLU A 136 2.23 14.02 9.76
CA GLU A 136 2.20 14.52 11.15
C GLU A 136 2.70 13.45 12.15
N ASN A 137 3.11 12.28 11.67
CA ASN A 137 3.57 11.20 12.53
C ASN A 137 4.90 11.54 13.21
N ASN A 138 5.06 11.13 14.48
CA ASN A 138 6.29 11.33 15.26
C ASN A 138 7.49 10.56 14.69
N ASP A 139 7.26 9.44 14.02
CA ASP A 139 8.29 8.64 13.38
C ASP A 139 8.83 9.33 12.11
N ILE A 140 10.14 9.60 12.10
CA ILE A 140 10.83 10.31 11.01
C ILE A 140 10.76 9.52 9.70
N PHE A 141 10.83 8.19 9.76
CA PHE A 141 10.78 7.32 8.59
C PHE A 141 9.40 7.36 7.93
N ILE A 142 8.33 7.23 8.73
CA ILE A 142 6.94 7.35 8.24
C ILE A 142 6.69 8.74 7.68
N ARG A 143 7.12 9.79 8.37
CA ARG A 143 6.96 11.18 7.94
C ARG A 143 7.63 11.47 6.60
N SER A 144 8.88 11.03 6.45
CA SER A 144 9.67 11.20 5.22
C SER A 144 9.00 10.49 4.04
N MET A 145 8.58 9.24 4.24
CA MET A 145 7.87 8.46 3.22
C MET A 145 6.54 9.11 2.83
N ALA A 146 5.72 9.50 3.80
CA ALA A 146 4.44 10.15 3.55
C ALA A 146 4.62 11.46 2.76
N THR A 147 5.69 12.21 3.05
CA THR A 147 6.01 13.45 2.32
C THR A 147 6.34 13.18 0.85
N GLN A 148 7.17 12.16 0.56
CA GLN A 148 7.46 11.77 -0.82
C GLN A 148 6.23 11.26 -1.57
N MET A 149 5.34 10.55 -0.88
CA MET A 149 4.09 10.07 -1.46
C MET A 149 3.08 11.18 -1.70
N ARG A 150 3.02 12.19 -0.83
CA ARG A 150 2.18 13.37 -1.04
C ARG A 150 2.52 14.05 -2.36
N ILE A 151 3.80 14.23 -2.68
CA ILE A 151 4.21 14.84 -3.95
C ILE A 151 3.60 14.08 -5.16
N LYS A 152 3.62 12.75 -5.12
CA LYS A 152 3.03 11.92 -6.19
C LYS A 152 1.50 11.96 -6.21
N TYR A 153 0.87 12.01 -5.03
CA TYR A 153 -0.58 12.15 -4.90
C TYR A 153 -1.04 13.50 -5.46
N ASP A 154 -0.42 14.59 -5.02
CA ASP A 154 -0.78 15.96 -5.37
C ASP A 154 -0.65 16.24 -6.87
N LYS A 155 0.26 15.53 -7.56
CA LYS A 155 0.41 15.58 -9.02
C LYS A 155 -0.91 15.31 -9.76
N TYR A 156 -1.75 14.41 -9.24
CA TYR A 156 -3.00 14.00 -9.88
C TYR A 156 -4.24 14.51 -9.14
N TRP A 157 -4.16 14.65 -7.82
CA TRP A 157 -5.31 14.88 -6.95
C TRP A 157 -5.20 16.12 -6.07
N GLY A 158 -4.07 16.83 -6.14
CA GLY A 158 -3.78 17.99 -5.29
C GLY A 158 -4.25 19.32 -5.87
N ARG A 159 -4.72 19.34 -7.12
CA ARG A 159 -5.27 20.54 -7.76
C ARG A 159 -6.63 20.22 -8.38
N PRO A 160 -7.65 21.08 -8.20
CA PRO A 160 -8.97 20.96 -8.85
C PRO A 160 -8.89 20.63 -10.33
N ASN A 161 -8.04 21.36 -11.07
CA ASN A 161 -7.91 21.23 -12.51
C ASN A 161 -7.23 19.92 -12.97
N GLY A 162 -6.49 19.26 -12.08
CA GLY A 162 -5.91 17.95 -12.35
C GLY A 162 -6.89 16.79 -12.19
N ILE A 163 -8.01 17.01 -11.48
CA ILE A 163 -9.00 15.96 -11.23
C ILE A 163 -9.82 15.70 -12.49
N ASN A 164 -9.88 14.44 -12.90
CA ASN A 164 -10.78 14.00 -13.94
C ASN A 164 -12.24 14.10 -13.44
N ILE A 165 -13.00 15.02 -14.02
CA ILE A 165 -14.38 15.32 -13.63
C ILE A 165 -15.32 14.12 -13.75
N LEU A 166 -15.06 13.19 -14.67
CA LEU A 166 -15.84 11.97 -14.83
C LEU A 166 -15.82 11.12 -13.56
N LEU A 167 -14.70 11.12 -12.83
CA LEU A 167 -14.56 10.38 -11.57
C LEU A 167 -15.39 10.98 -10.43
N LEU A 168 -15.80 12.25 -10.55
CA LEU A 168 -16.73 12.91 -9.63
C LEU A 168 -18.17 12.69 -10.09
N ILE A 169 -18.45 12.83 -11.39
CA ILE A 169 -19.77 12.60 -11.98
C ILE A 169 -20.29 11.20 -11.65
N VAL A 170 -19.47 10.17 -11.82
CA VAL A 170 -19.90 8.79 -11.54
C VAL A 170 -20.32 8.60 -10.09
N VAL A 171 -19.72 9.34 -9.15
CA VAL A 171 -20.16 9.33 -7.74
C VAL A 171 -21.52 10.00 -7.61
N VAL A 172 -21.76 11.14 -8.26
CA VAL A 172 -23.06 11.83 -8.25
C VAL A 172 -24.18 10.99 -8.88
N LEU A 173 -23.85 10.15 -9.86
CA LEU A 173 -24.79 9.23 -10.50
C LEU A 173 -25.11 8.00 -9.63
N ASP A 174 -24.34 7.72 -8.57
CA ASP A 174 -24.74 6.71 -7.59
C ASP A 174 -25.97 7.24 -6.83
N PRO A 175 -27.12 6.55 -6.85
CA PRO A 175 -28.34 7.02 -6.19
C PRO A 175 -28.16 7.34 -4.70
N ARG A 176 -27.16 6.73 -4.05
CA ARG A 176 -26.81 6.92 -2.63
C ARG A 176 -25.93 8.15 -2.38
N CYS A 177 -25.32 8.72 -3.42
CA CYS A 177 -24.39 9.83 -3.32
C CYS A 177 -24.86 10.97 -4.22
N LYS A 178 -25.42 12.03 -3.64
CA LYS A 178 -25.89 13.20 -4.39
C LYS A 178 -24.79 14.24 -4.61
N LEU A 179 -25.07 15.27 -5.39
CA LEU A 179 -24.13 16.36 -5.66
C LEU A 179 -23.63 17.01 -4.36
N GLU A 180 -24.51 17.15 -3.38
CA GLU A 180 -24.20 17.69 -2.04
C GLU A 180 -23.15 16.84 -1.32
N TYR A 181 -23.20 15.52 -1.47
CA TYR A 181 -22.21 14.62 -0.91
C TYR A 181 -20.83 14.87 -1.54
N VAL A 182 -20.76 14.97 -2.86
CA VAL A 182 -19.49 15.23 -3.56
C VAL A 182 -18.95 16.62 -3.21
N ASN A 183 -19.82 17.64 -3.16
CA ASN A 183 -19.45 18.99 -2.76
C ASN A 183 -18.88 18.99 -1.33
N HIS A 184 -19.50 18.30 -0.37
CA HIS A 184 -18.97 18.19 0.98
C HIS A 184 -17.53 17.64 1.01
N PHE A 185 -17.23 16.64 0.18
CA PHE A 185 -15.86 16.12 0.05
C PHE A 185 -14.90 17.14 -0.58
N ILE A 186 -15.35 17.90 -1.58
CA ILE A 186 -14.53 18.95 -2.21
C ILE A 186 -14.15 20.01 -1.16
N ASN A 187 -15.11 20.49 -0.35
CA ASN A 187 -14.84 21.49 0.69
C ASN A 187 -13.83 21.01 1.72
N TYR A 188 -13.86 19.73 2.04
CA TYR A 188 -12.95 19.17 3.03
C TYR A 188 -11.50 19.11 2.51
N LEU A 189 -11.28 19.07 1.19
CA LEU A 189 -9.99 18.73 0.59
C LEU A 189 -9.22 19.91 0.02
N PHE A 190 -9.94 20.96 -0.38
CA PHE A 190 -9.43 22.13 -1.09
C PHE A 190 -9.79 23.42 -0.35
N ASP A 191 -8.97 24.45 -0.54
CA ASP A 191 -9.21 25.78 0.00
C ASP A 191 -10.30 26.53 -0.82
N ASP A 192 -10.92 27.57 -0.24
CA ASP A 192 -12.13 28.26 -0.74
C ASP A 192 -12.10 28.64 -2.23
N ASP A 193 -10.99 29.14 -2.76
CA ASP A 193 -10.91 29.51 -4.18
C ASP A 193 -10.90 28.29 -5.10
N GLN A 194 -10.24 27.21 -4.66
CA GLN A 194 -10.06 25.98 -5.41
C GLN A 194 -11.30 25.08 -5.39
N GLU A 195 -12.02 25.03 -4.27
CA GLU A 195 -13.26 24.26 -4.17
C GLU A 195 -14.36 24.82 -5.08
N ASN A 196 -14.50 26.14 -5.17
CA ASN A 196 -15.54 26.78 -5.99
C ASN A 196 -15.36 26.47 -7.48
N GLU A 197 -14.13 26.55 -7.99
CA GLU A 197 -13.82 26.20 -9.37
C GLU A 197 -14.22 24.74 -9.69
N LEU A 198 -13.89 23.79 -8.81
CA LEU A 198 -14.20 22.38 -9.03
C LEU A 198 -15.69 22.09 -9.00
N LYS A 199 -16.43 22.70 -8.06
CA LYS A 199 -17.89 22.55 -7.94
C LYS A 199 -18.63 23.10 -9.15
N LEU A 200 -18.20 24.26 -9.65
CA LEU A 200 -18.77 24.88 -10.84
C LEU A 200 -18.53 23.99 -12.06
N LYS A 201 -17.30 23.50 -12.24
CA LYS A 201 -16.93 22.56 -13.31
C LYS A 201 -17.73 21.26 -13.24
N LEU A 202 -17.94 20.71 -12.04
CA LEU A 202 -18.73 19.50 -11.84
C LEU A 202 -20.19 19.74 -12.22
N SER A 203 -20.77 20.84 -11.76
CA SER A 203 -22.17 21.19 -11.99
C SER A 203 -22.45 21.45 -13.47
N SER A 204 -21.56 22.19 -14.17
CA SER A 204 -21.71 22.43 -15.61
C SER A 204 -21.56 21.14 -16.42
N SER A 205 -20.57 20.30 -16.09
CA SER A 205 -20.35 19.02 -16.76
C SER A 205 -21.50 18.04 -16.53
N LEU A 206 -22.15 18.07 -15.37
CA LEU A 206 -23.34 17.27 -15.10
C LEU A 206 -24.53 17.73 -15.94
N ARG A 207 -24.76 19.05 -16.04
CA ARG A 207 -25.86 19.61 -16.84
C ARG A 207 -25.72 19.25 -18.31
N SER A 208 -24.51 19.35 -18.87
CA SER A 208 -24.25 19.02 -20.28
C SER A 208 -24.45 17.54 -20.63
N LEU A 209 -24.60 16.64 -19.66
CA LEU A 209 -24.94 15.24 -19.94
C LEU A 209 -26.43 15.04 -20.29
N TYR A 210 -27.27 16.04 -19.98
CA TYR A 210 -28.72 15.99 -20.18
C TYR A 210 -29.21 16.98 -21.26
N GLU A 211 -28.28 17.71 -21.89
CA GLU A 211 -28.50 18.57 -23.06
C GLU A 211 -28.13 17.80 -24.33
#